data_AF-A0A553NZJ0-F1
#
_entry.id   AF-A0A553NZJ0-F1
#
_cell.length_a   1.000
_cell.length_b   1.000
_cell.length_c   1.000
_cell.angle_alpha   90.00
_cell.angle_beta   90.00
_cell.angle_gamma   90.00
#
_symmetry.space_group_name_H-M   'P 1'
#
loop_
_entity.id
_entity.type
_entity.pdbx_description
1 polymer ?
#
loop_
_entity_poly.entity_id
_entity_poly.type
_entity_poly.pdbx_seq_one_letter_code
_entity_poly.pdbx_strand_id
1 'polypeptide(L)'
;MVVLHNQGQLRPSYDEHYLSQPSANLRLADGQLAVVTIELTENENLNVQKSPCESDPNYDLGLCLESYLSKNASCKLPWSPRRSLIPERDCATADDFSRLMFIQDQYRDWTSHKTYERTKCLKPCKYQSFKAEVSYQTLPPFNLPSQVGVFISYKQSAIIKKKQYLIYNVNSLIAEIGGSMGVFIGASFITIYDLALDGIGILSKLFRCSEKAK
;
A
#
# COMPACT_ATOMS: atom_id res chain seq x y z
N MET A 1 8.38 7.12 24.00
CA MET A 1 7.54 7.11 22.78
C MET A 1 6.87 5.74 22.73
N VAL A 2 5.55 5.70 22.65
CA VAL A 2 4.78 4.46 22.50
C VAL A 2 4.37 4.38 21.04
N VAL A 3 4.62 3.26 20.38
CA VAL A 3 4.24 3.04 18.98
C VAL A 3 3.48 1.74 18.86
N LEU A 4 2.37 1.78 18.12
CA LEU A 4 1.53 0.63 17.83
C LEU A 4 1.92 0.06 16.48
N HIS A 5 2.10 -1.25 16.39
CA HIS A 5 2.42 -1.93 15.14
C HIS A 5 1.87 -3.36 15.16
N ASN A 6 1.78 -3.98 13.98
CA ASN A 6 1.33 -5.37 13.90
C ASN A 6 2.45 -6.35 14.30
N GLN A 7 2.07 -7.54 14.78
CA GLN A 7 3.00 -8.62 15.02
C GLN A 7 3.65 -9.03 13.69
N GLY A 8 4.99 -9.09 13.67
CA GLY A 8 5.79 -9.38 12.48
C GLY A 8 6.38 -8.14 11.81
N GLN A 9 5.82 -6.94 12.02
CA GLN A 9 6.43 -5.71 11.53
C GLN A 9 7.58 -5.28 12.45
N LEU A 10 8.80 -5.20 11.92
CA LEU A 10 10.00 -4.90 12.69
C LEU A 10 10.20 -3.40 12.97
N ARG A 11 9.59 -2.54 12.17
CA ARG A 11 9.84 -1.09 12.17
C ARG A 11 8.54 -0.30 12.02
N PRO A 12 7.97 0.17 13.12
CA PRO A 12 6.73 0.94 13.09
C PRO A 12 6.82 2.21 12.23
N SER A 13 7.99 2.86 12.19
CA SER A 13 8.18 4.16 11.53
C SER A 13 8.11 4.12 10.00
N TYR A 14 8.48 3.00 9.37
CA TYR A 14 8.46 2.92 7.90
C TYR A 14 7.05 2.70 7.36
N ASP A 15 6.28 1.86 8.05
CA ASP A 15 4.90 1.55 7.69
C ASP A 15 3.97 2.74 7.92
N GLU A 16 4.29 3.58 8.90
CA GLU A 16 3.51 4.76 9.24
C GLU A 16 3.37 5.74 8.06
N HIS A 17 4.51 6.12 7.46
CA HIS A 17 4.52 7.03 6.33
C HIS A 17 3.97 6.36 5.05
N TYR A 18 4.31 5.08 4.86
CA TYR A 18 4.01 4.38 3.61
C TYR A 18 2.57 3.91 3.49
N LEU A 19 1.98 3.48 4.60
CA LEU A 19 0.60 3.01 4.69
C LEU A 19 -0.34 4.12 5.16
N SER A 20 0.15 5.37 5.26
CA SER A 20 -0.59 6.54 5.75
C SER A 20 -1.24 6.29 7.11
N GLN A 21 -0.55 5.58 8.00
CA GLN A 21 -1.05 5.36 9.35
C GLN A 21 -0.79 6.61 10.18
N PRO A 22 -1.73 7.07 10.99
CA PRO A 22 -1.45 8.12 11.96
C PRO A 22 -0.65 7.55 13.14
N SER A 23 0.57 8.02 13.40
CA SER A 23 1.12 7.90 14.77
C SER A 23 0.38 8.81 15.72
N ALA A 24 -0.05 8.22 16.83
CA ALA A 24 -0.26 8.98 18.03
C ALA A 24 1.09 9.24 18.69
N ASN A 25 1.67 10.43 18.47
CA ASN A 25 2.81 10.89 19.26
C ASN A 25 2.35 11.19 20.69
N LEU A 26 2.50 10.21 21.58
CA LEU A 26 2.18 10.32 23.00
C LEU A 26 3.24 11.17 23.72
N ARG A 27 2.82 12.34 24.20
CA ARG A 27 3.59 13.20 25.09
C ARG A 27 3.08 12.98 26.51
N LEU A 28 3.85 12.27 27.31
CA LEU A 28 3.47 11.91 28.67
C LEU A 28 4.13 12.88 29.64
N ALA A 29 3.34 13.51 30.51
CA ALA A 29 3.85 14.26 31.65
C ALA A 29 3.58 13.51 32.96
N ASP A 30 4.35 13.83 34.00
CA ASP A 30 4.20 13.21 35.31
C ASP A 30 2.78 13.42 35.88
N GLY A 31 2.21 12.37 36.45
CA GLY A 31 0.85 12.40 37.01
C GLY A 31 -0.27 12.32 35.97
N GLN A 32 0.04 12.13 34.69
CA GLN A 32 -0.95 11.93 33.63
C GLN A 32 -1.20 10.45 33.32
N LEU A 33 -2.46 10.14 33.05
CA LEU A 33 -2.91 8.90 32.42
C LEU A 33 -3.25 9.19 30.96
N ALA A 34 -2.47 8.65 30.02
CA ALA A 34 -2.83 8.67 28.61
C ALA A 34 -3.72 7.46 28.29
N VAL A 35 -4.97 7.73 27.96
CA VAL A 35 -5.92 6.75 27.43
C VAL A 35 -5.82 6.76 25.90
N VAL A 36 -5.31 5.67 25.34
CA VAL A 36 -5.14 5.47 23.90
C VAL A 36 -6.24 4.56 23.39
N THR A 37 -7.17 5.12 22.64
CA THR A 37 -8.25 4.37 22.02
C THR A 37 -7.86 4.04 20.58
N ILE A 38 -7.83 2.76 20.24
CA ILE A 38 -7.36 2.26 18.94
C ILE A 38 -8.55 1.77 18.10
N GLU A 39 -8.60 2.20 16.86
CA GLU A 39 -9.49 1.68 15.81
C GLU A 39 -8.66 0.88 14.80
N LEU A 40 -8.97 -0.42 14.68
CA LEU A 40 -8.29 -1.34 13.78
C LEU A 40 -9.06 -1.47 12.47
N THR A 41 -8.38 -1.25 11.35
CA THR A 41 -8.90 -1.50 10.00
C THR A 41 -8.00 -2.48 9.26
N GLU A 42 -8.57 -3.55 8.73
CA GLU A 42 -7.92 -4.48 7.80
C GLU A 42 -8.17 -3.99 6.37
N ASN A 43 -7.10 -3.72 5.62
CA ASN A 43 -7.16 -3.26 4.24
C ASN A 43 -6.71 -4.38 3.30
N GLU A 44 -7.47 -4.63 2.24
CA GLU A 44 -7.15 -5.53 1.14
C GLU A 44 -7.24 -4.75 -0.17
N ASN A 45 -6.07 -4.42 -0.71
CA ASN A 45 -5.92 -3.72 -1.98
C ASN A 45 -5.84 -4.72 -3.14
N LEU A 46 -6.26 -4.27 -4.32
CA LEU A 46 -6.10 -5.04 -5.55
C LEU A 46 -4.70 -4.83 -6.13
N ASN A 47 -4.09 -5.94 -6.57
CA ASN A 47 -2.84 -5.87 -7.32
C ASN A 47 -3.14 -5.47 -8.78
N VAL A 48 -2.94 -4.18 -9.08
CA VAL A 48 -3.16 -3.61 -10.41
C VAL A 48 -1.90 -2.94 -10.93
N GLN A 49 -1.69 -2.94 -12.25
CA GLN A 49 -0.47 -2.38 -12.86
C GLN A 49 -0.17 -0.93 -12.45
N LYS A 50 -1.19 -0.10 -12.25
CA LYS A 50 -1.05 1.31 -11.85
C LYS A 50 -0.62 1.49 -10.38
N SER A 51 -0.89 0.49 -9.53
CA SER A 51 -0.58 0.50 -8.10
C SER A 51 -0.30 -0.95 -7.67
N PRO A 52 0.86 -1.51 -8.07
CA PRO A 52 1.16 -2.90 -7.77
C PRO A 52 1.31 -3.10 -6.26
N CYS A 53 0.96 -4.30 -5.81
CA CYS A 53 1.15 -4.73 -4.43
C CYS A 53 1.58 -6.21 -4.39
N GLU A 54 2.22 -6.61 -3.31
CA GLU A 54 2.65 -7.99 -3.09
C GLU A 54 1.53 -8.79 -2.41
N SER A 55 1.16 -9.92 -3.01
CA SER A 55 0.07 -10.78 -2.56
C SER A 55 0.54 -11.85 -1.58
N ASP A 56 1.84 -12.15 -1.52
CA ASP A 56 2.40 -13.14 -0.60
C ASP A 56 2.14 -12.73 0.87
N PRO A 57 1.44 -13.56 1.66
CA PRO A 57 1.22 -13.28 3.08
C PRO A 57 2.49 -13.28 3.93
N ASN A 58 3.58 -13.87 3.45
CA ASN A 58 4.88 -13.88 4.14
C ASN A 58 5.77 -12.69 3.78
N TYR A 59 5.32 -11.82 2.87
CA TYR A 59 6.08 -10.66 2.47
C TYR A 59 6.09 -9.59 3.58
N ASP A 60 7.30 -9.16 3.94
CA ASP A 60 7.53 -8.12 4.93
C ASP A 60 8.18 -6.91 4.24
N LEU A 61 7.39 -5.83 4.11
CA LEU A 61 7.85 -4.57 3.54
C LEU A 61 9.00 -3.97 4.36
N GLY A 62 8.94 -4.06 5.69
CA GLY A 62 9.97 -3.55 6.58
C GLY A 62 11.32 -4.23 6.32
N LEU A 63 11.33 -5.56 6.16
CA LEU A 63 12.54 -6.31 5.78
C LEU A 63 13.06 -5.92 4.39
N CYS A 64 12.17 -5.72 3.42
CA CYS A 64 12.58 -5.28 2.07
C CYS A 64 13.26 -3.90 2.12
N LEU A 65 12.63 -2.94 2.80
CA LEU A 65 13.16 -1.58 2.95
C LEU A 65 14.47 -1.58 3.76
N GLU A 66 14.54 -2.35 4.84
CA GLU A 66 15.75 -2.48 5.65
C GLU A 66 16.91 -3.07 4.85
N SER A 67 16.64 -4.06 4.00
CA SER A 67 17.64 -4.64 3.09
C SER A 67 18.14 -3.60 2.09
N TYR A 68 17.24 -2.78 1.53
CA TYR A 68 17.62 -1.66 0.66
C TYR A 68 18.51 -0.63 1.39
N LEU A 69 18.13 -0.22 2.59
CA LEU A 69 18.89 0.74 3.40
C LEU A 69 20.27 0.18 3.77
N SER A 70 20.32 -1.08 4.22
CA SER A 70 21.56 -1.74 4.64
C SER A 70 22.52 -1.91 3.47
N LYS A 71 22.00 -2.29 2.30
CA LYS A 71 22.78 -2.39 1.06
C LYS A 71 23.36 -1.02 0.66
N ASN A 72 22.56 0.04 0.76
CA ASN A 72 23.01 1.38 0.36
C ASN A 72 23.98 2.00 1.39
N ALA A 73 23.83 1.67 2.67
CA ALA A 73 24.75 2.08 3.74
C ALA A 73 26.02 1.21 3.81
N SER A 74 26.06 0.06 3.13
CA SER A 74 27.14 -0.93 3.23
C SER A 74 27.39 -1.41 4.68
N CYS A 75 26.35 -1.40 5.51
CA CYS A 75 26.31 -1.98 6.85
C CYS A 75 24.87 -2.33 7.24
N LYS A 76 24.69 -3.27 8.18
CA LYS A 76 23.36 -3.57 8.77
C LYS A 76 23.29 -3.11 10.21
N LEU A 77 22.09 -2.84 10.71
CA LEU A 77 21.94 -2.47 12.12
C LEU A 77 22.09 -3.71 13.03
N PRO A 78 22.69 -3.58 14.22
CA PRO A 78 22.96 -4.74 15.10
C PRO A 78 21.70 -5.50 15.55
N TRP A 79 20.56 -4.81 15.61
CA TRP A 79 19.26 -5.38 15.96
C TRP A 79 18.43 -5.79 14.73
N SER A 80 19.00 -5.69 13.52
CA SER A 80 18.37 -6.21 12.32
C SER A 80 18.24 -7.73 12.43
N PRO A 81 17.08 -8.31 12.10
CA PRO A 81 16.93 -9.76 12.15
C PRO A 81 17.93 -10.42 11.21
N ARG A 82 18.55 -11.52 11.65
CA ARG A 82 19.63 -12.23 10.91
C ARG A 82 19.26 -12.68 9.48
N ARG A 83 17.98 -12.64 9.11
CA ARG A 83 17.49 -12.95 7.76
C ARG A 83 17.71 -11.80 6.77
N SER A 84 18.10 -10.60 7.23
CA SER A 84 18.40 -9.47 6.35
C SER A 84 19.70 -9.72 5.58
N LEU A 85 19.51 -9.97 4.28
CA LEU A 85 20.55 -10.27 3.30
C LEU A 85 21.42 -9.05 3.08
N ILE A 86 22.72 -9.20 3.35
CA ILE A 86 23.84 -8.38 2.86
C ILE A 86 23.71 -6.87 3.13
N PRO A 87 24.64 -6.26 3.88
CA PRO A 87 25.98 -6.76 4.21
C PRO A 87 26.06 -7.47 5.56
N GLU A 88 27.03 -8.37 5.72
CA GLU A 88 27.23 -9.10 6.98
C GLU A 88 27.79 -8.24 8.12
N ARG A 89 28.45 -7.13 7.78
CA ARG A 89 29.07 -6.20 8.73
C ARG A 89 28.02 -5.31 9.40
N ASP A 90 28.07 -5.27 10.72
CA ASP A 90 27.27 -4.34 11.50
C ASP A 90 27.74 -2.88 11.32
N CYS A 91 26.81 -1.93 11.32
CA CYS A 91 27.10 -0.50 11.40
C CYS A 91 27.74 -0.23 12.78
N ALA A 92 29.05 -0.04 12.82
CA ALA A 92 29.81 0.07 14.07
C ALA A 92 30.38 1.47 14.30
N THR A 93 30.60 2.25 13.24
CA THR A 93 31.20 3.58 13.33
C THR A 93 30.15 4.68 13.30
N ALA A 94 30.47 5.85 13.87
CA ALA A 94 29.59 7.02 13.80
C ALA A 94 29.31 7.46 12.35
N ASP A 95 30.25 7.26 11.42
CA ASP A 95 30.07 7.53 10.00
C ASP A 95 29.03 6.58 9.37
N ASP A 96 29.10 5.28 9.69
CA ASP A 96 28.10 4.29 9.25
C ASP A 96 26.67 4.70 9.67
N PHE A 97 26.51 5.08 10.95
CA PHE A 97 25.23 5.53 11.48
C PHE A 97 24.77 6.84 10.83
N SER A 98 25.68 7.79 10.61
CA SER A 98 25.35 9.08 9.99
C SER A 98 24.87 8.90 8.54
N ARG A 99 25.51 8.01 7.77
CA ARG A 99 25.07 7.66 6.41
C ARG A 99 23.71 6.98 6.41
N LEU A 100 23.49 6.02 7.31
CA LEU A 100 22.21 5.34 7.42
C LEU A 100 21.08 6.31 7.78
N MET A 101 21.32 7.21 8.74
CA MET A 101 20.38 8.26 9.12
C MET A 101 20.10 9.23 7.98
N PHE A 102 21.12 9.62 7.21
CA PHE A 102 20.96 10.47 6.03
C PHE A 102 20.06 9.81 4.97
N ILE A 103 20.30 8.54 4.65
CA ILE A 103 19.46 7.79 3.69
C ILE A 103 18.03 7.65 4.23
N GLN A 104 17.88 7.38 5.53
CA GLN A 104 16.59 7.26 6.18
C GLN A 104 15.80 8.59 6.17
N ASP A 105 16.46 9.73 6.37
CA ASP A 105 15.81 11.04 6.30
C ASP A 105 15.35 11.37 4.88
N GLN A 106 16.15 11.03 3.85
CA GLN A 106 15.71 11.17 2.46
C GLN A 106 14.47 10.35 2.14
N TYR A 107 14.34 9.17 2.75
CA TYR A 107 13.19 8.29 2.56
C TYR A 107 11.90 8.87 3.15
N ARG A 108 11.99 9.67 4.22
CA ARG A 108 10.83 10.21 4.95
C ARG A 108 9.89 11.02 4.06
N ASP A 109 10.40 11.63 2.98
CA ASP A 109 9.60 12.49 2.11
C ASP A 109 9.19 11.78 0.80
N TRP A 110 9.37 10.46 0.70
CA TRP A 110 9.05 9.71 -0.51
C TRP A 110 7.60 9.26 -0.55
N THR A 111 6.94 9.49 -1.68
CA THR A 111 5.62 8.90 -1.96
C THR A 111 5.73 7.40 -2.19
N SER A 112 4.60 6.69 -2.08
CA SER A 112 4.55 5.24 -2.32
C SER A 112 5.13 4.84 -3.68
N HIS A 113 4.83 5.62 -4.71
CA HIS A 113 5.36 5.44 -6.05
C HIS A 113 6.89 5.62 -6.11
N LYS A 114 7.41 6.73 -5.55
CA LYS A 114 8.85 7.04 -5.57
C LYS A 114 9.67 6.01 -4.80
N THR A 115 9.16 5.52 -3.68
CA THR A 115 9.76 4.41 -2.96
C THR A 115 9.85 3.18 -3.82
N TYR A 116 8.75 2.74 -4.45
CA TYR A 116 8.78 1.59 -5.34
C TYR A 116 9.80 1.76 -6.47
N GLU A 117 9.85 2.94 -7.10
CA GLU A 117 10.82 3.20 -8.18
C GLU A 117 12.28 3.01 -7.73
N ARG A 118 12.60 3.47 -6.51
CA ARG A 118 13.96 3.45 -5.95
C ARG A 118 14.33 2.11 -5.31
N THR A 119 13.44 1.55 -4.49
CA THR A 119 13.73 0.36 -3.68
C THR A 119 13.27 -0.94 -4.33
N LYS A 120 12.34 -0.86 -5.28
CA LYS A 120 11.61 -2.01 -5.86
C LYS A 120 10.78 -2.79 -4.83
N CYS A 121 10.63 -2.29 -3.62
CA CYS A 121 9.75 -2.88 -2.61
C CYS A 121 8.30 -2.52 -2.90
N LEU A 122 7.45 -3.53 -3.02
CA LEU A 122 6.01 -3.37 -3.19
C LEU A 122 5.33 -3.20 -1.83
N LYS A 123 4.22 -2.46 -1.75
CA LYS A 123 3.36 -2.53 -0.56
C LYS A 123 2.68 -3.90 -0.50
N PRO A 124 2.43 -4.48 0.68
CA PRO A 124 1.58 -5.67 0.76
C PRO A 124 0.15 -5.32 0.33
N CYS A 125 -0.51 -6.25 -0.37
CA CYS A 125 -1.91 -6.10 -0.74
C CYS A 125 -2.82 -6.17 0.50
N LYS A 126 -2.43 -6.95 1.51
CA LYS A 126 -3.15 -7.10 2.77
C LYS A 126 -2.35 -6.48 3.91
N TYR A 127 -2.93 -5.51 4.61
CA TYR A 127 -2.29 -4.91 5.77
C TYR A 127 -3.31 -4.36 6.76
N GLN A 128 -2.88 -4.22 8.01
CA GLN A 128 -3.67 -3.59 9.05
C GLN A 128 -3.21 -2.15 9.23
N SER A 129 -4.17 -1.24 9.34
CA SER A 129 -3.95 0.16 9.70
C SER A 129 -4.62 0.46 11.04
N PHE A 130 -3.90 1.19 11.89
CA PHE A 130 -4.39 1.61 13.19
C PHE A 130 -4.70 3.10 13.15
N LYS A 131 -5.84 3.51 13.70
CA LYS A 131 -6.11 4.91 14.01
C LYS A 131 -6.18 5.03 15.53
N ALA A 132 -5.28 5.81 16.10
CA ALA A 132 -5.20 6.02 17.53
C ALA A 132 -5.73 7.42 17.90
N GLU A 133 -6.64 7.46 18.87
CA GLU A 133 -7.15 8.67 19.50
C GLU A 133 -6.62 8.70 20.94
N VAL A 134 -5.86 9.75 21.29
CA VAL A 134 -5.27 9.89 22.62
C VAL A 134 -6.07 10.89 23.43
N SER A 135 -6.47 10.48 24.63
CA SER A 135 -7.09 11.33 25.65
C SER A 135 -6.23 11.34 26.89
N TYR A 136 -5.93 12.51 27.43
CA TYR A 136 -5.16 12.64 28.66
C TYR A 136 -6.10 12.89 29.83
N GLN A 137 -5.94 12.11 30.89
CA GLN A 137 -6.66 12.27 32.15
C GLN A 137 -5.63 12.53 33.26
N THR A 138 -5.99 13.39 34.20
CA THR A 138 -5.22 13.52 35.45
C THR A 138 -5.53 12.31 36.31
N LEU A 139 -4.51 11.58 36.74
CA LEU A 139 -4.73 10.54 37.75
C LEU A 139 -5.33 11.22 38.99
N PRO A 140 -6.36 10.64 39.63
CA PRO A 140 -6.77 11.10 40.96
C PRO A 140 -5.52 11.08 41.86
N PRO A 141 -5.46 11.92 42.91
CA PRO A 141 -4.26 12.15 43.69
C PRO A 141 -3.81 10.89 44.42
N PHE A 142 -3.12 10.02 43.70
CA PHE A 142 -2.22 9.03 44.24
C PHE A 142 -0.95 9.82 44.52
N ASN A 143 -0.47 9.76 45.77
CA ASN A 143 0.73 10.46 46.28
C ASN A 143 2.04 9.94 45.66
N LEU A 144 2.04 9.62 44.37
CA LEU A 144 3.16 9.03 43.64
C LEU A 144 3.62 10.05 42.59
N PRO A 145 4.40 11.06 42.99
CA PRO A 145 5.10 11.89 42.02
C PRO A 145 5.97 10.97 41.14
N SER A 146 5.99 11.21 39.84
CA SER A 146 6.74 10.44 38.81
C SER A 146 6.08 9.17 38.24
N GLN A 147 4.77 8.97 38.40
CA GLN A 147 4.07 7.90 37.67
C GLN A 147 3.37 8.43 36.42
N VAL A 148 3.50 7.66 35.34
CA VAL A 148 2.81 7.86 34.08
C VAL A 148 1.97 6.62 33.81
N GLY A 149 0.67 6.81 33.63
CA GLY A 149 -0.23 5.74 33.21
C GLY A 149 -0.42 5.74 31.71
N VAL A 150 -0.39 4.57 31.07
CA VAL A 150 -0.86 4.40 29.69
C VAL A 150 -1.90 3.30 29.68
N PHE A 151 -3.13 3.65 29.31
CA PHE A 151 -4.22 2.70 29.17
C PHE A 151 -4.58 2.57 27.70
N ILE A 152 -4.44 1.38 27.13
CA ILE A 152 -4.71 1.12 25.72
C ILE A 152 -6.01 0.32 25.62
N SER A 153 -6.97 0.83 24.85
CA SER A 153 -8.27 0.17 24.62
C SER A 153 -8.65 0.20 23.15
N TYR A 154 -9.53 -0.72 22.75
CA TYR A 154 -10.11 -0.71 21.40
C TYR A 154 -11.39 0.14 21.40
N LYS A 155 -11.55 1.00 20.38
CA LYS A 155 -12.75 1.81 20.18
C LYS A 155 -14.00 0.97 19.94
N GLN A 156 -13.81 -0.18 19.31
CA GLN A 156 -14.85 -1.02 18.75
C GLN A 156 -14.55 -2.50 19.00
N SER A 157 -15.61 -3.31 19.12
CA SER A 157 -15.51 -4.77 19.30
C SER A 157 -15.29 -5.53 17.98
N ALA A 158 -15.49 -4.86 16.84
CA ALA A 158 -15.37 -5.46 15.51
C ALA A 158 -14.24 -4.83 14.69
N ILE A 159 -13.59 -5.63 13.85
CA ILE A 159 -12.55 -5.18 12.92
C ILE A 159 -13.21 -4.68 11.64
N ILE A 160 -12.91 -3.44 11.24
CA ILE A 160 -13.40 -2.89 9.96
C ILE A 160 -12.57 -3.51 8.83
N LYS A 161 -13.23 -4.14 7.85
CA LYS A 161 -12.56 -4.67 6.66
C LYS A 161 -12.84 -3.79 5.45
N LYS A 162 -11.80 -3.20 4.87
CA LYS A 162 -11.86 -2.44 3.62
C LYS A 162 -11.26 -3.26 2.51
N LYS A 163 -12.07 -3.62 1.52
CA LYS A 163 -11.65 -4.41 0.36
C LYS A 163 -11.85 -3.59 -0.90
N GLN A 164 -10.83 -3.54 -1.74
CA GLN A 164 -10.94 -2.95 -3.07
C GLN A 164 -11.47 -3.99 -4.06
N TYR A 165 -12.43 -3.57 -4.88
CA TYR A 165 -12.99 -4.39 -5.95
C TYR A 165 -12.93 -3.62 -7.27
N LEU A 166 -12.80 -4.36 -8.36
CA LEU A 166 -12.83 -3.80 -9.69
C LEU A 166 -14.29 -3.53 -10.05
N ILE A 167 -14.70 -2.26 -9.99
CA ILE A 167 -16.09 -1.83 -10.23
C ILE A 167 -16.50 -2.11 -11.68
N TYR A 168 -15.55 -2.06 -12.60
CA TYR A 168 -15.82 -2.10 -14.03
C TYR A 168 -14.92 -3.11 -14.75
N ASN A 169 -15.49 -4.25 -15.11
CA ASN A 169 -14.77 -5.31 -15.84
C ASN A 169 -15.04 -5.20 -17.34
N VAL A 170 -14.23 -5.86 -18.17
CA VAL A 170 -14.41 -5.90 -19.64
C VAL A 170 -15.79 -6.44 -20.01
N ASN A 171 -16.35 -7.36 -19.22
CA ASN A 171 -17.71 -7.86 -19.42
C ASN A 171 -18.77 -6.76 -19.22
N SER A 172 -18.56 -5.88 -18.24
CA SER A 172 -19.42 -4.70 -18.02
C SER A 172 -19.32 -3.73 -19.19
N LEU A 173 -18.11 -3.51 -19.71
CA LEU A 173 -17.88 -2.68 -20.91
C LEU A 173 -18.62 -3.22 -22.13
N ILE A 174 -18.49 -4.51 -22.40
CA ILE A 174 -19.16 -5.16 -23.53
C ILE A 174 -20.68 -5.09 -23.35
N ALA A 175 -21.18 -5.28 -22.13
CA ALA A 175 -22.61 -5.20 -21.83
C ALA A 175 -23.17 -3.77 -22.05
N GLU A 176 -22.45 -2.73 -21.65
CA GLU A 176 -22.88 -1.34 -21.84
C GLU A 176 -22.79 -0.89 -23.30
N ILE A 177 -21.72 -1.25 -24.01
CA ILE A 177 -21.59 -0.98 -25.45
C ILE A 177 -22.68 -1.75 -26.21
N GLY A 178 -22.86 -3.03 -25.93
CA GLY A 178 -23.88 -3.86 -26.56
C GLY A 178 -25.30 -3.36 -26.27
N GLY A 179 -25.57 -2.97 -25.02
CA GLY A 179 -26.86 -2.42 -24.61
C GLY A 179 -27.16 -1.07 -25.28
N SER A 180 -26.19 -0.15 -25.31
CA SER A 180 -26.37 1.15 -25.96
C SER A 180 -26.51 1.03 -27.47
N MET A 181 -25.69 0.21 -28.14
CA MET A 181 -25.84 -0.05 -29.58
C MET A 181 -27.18 -0.72 -29.92
N GLY A 182 -27.60 -1.69 -29.11
CA GLY A 182 -28.88 -2.37 -29.29
C GLY A 182 -30.08 -1.43 -29.16
N VAL A 183 -30.02 -0.47 -28.23
CA VAL A 183 -31.12 0.50 -28.03
C VAL A 183 -31.14 1.59 -29.09
N PHE A 184 -30.00 2.19 -29.41
CA PHE A 184 -29.97 3.36 -30.31
C PHE A 184 -30.02 2.99 -31.80
N ILE A 185 -29.41 1.86 -32.18
CA ILE A 185 -29.28 1.46 -33.59
C ILE A 185 -30.19 0.27 -33.90
N GLY A 186 -30.58 -0.52 -32.89
CA GLY A 186 -31.21 -1.83 -33.12
C GLY A 186 -30.22 -2.86 -33.70
N ALA A 187 -28.93 -2.54 -33.72
CA ALA A 187 -27.89 -3.40 -34.27
C ALA A 187 -27.33 -4.30 -33.18
N SER A 188 -27.16 -5.58 -33.52
CA SER A 188 -26.45 -6.56 -32.71
C SER A 188 -25.04 -6.76 -33.27
N PHE A 189 -24.19 -7.49 -32.53
CA PHE A 189 -22.88 -7.90 -33.03
C PHE A 189 -22.98 -8.67 -34.36
N ILE A 190 -24.06 -9.47 -34.54
CA ILE A 190 -24.34 -10.20 -35.78
C ILE A 190 -24.59 -9.22 -36.93
N THR A 191 -25.35 -8.15 -36.69
CA THR A 191 -25.62 -7.12 -37.70
C THR A 191 -24.34 -6.45 -38.20
N ILE A 192 -23.39 -6.17 -37.31
CA ILE A 192 -22.08 -5.60 -37.66
C ILE A 192 -21.26 -6.61 -38.48
N TYR A 193 -21.27 -7.88 -38.05
CA TYR A 193 -20.55 -8.95 -38.73
C TYR A 193 -21.05 -9.16 -40.16
N ASP A 194 -22.38 -9.19 -40.35
CA ASP A 194 -22.99 -9.31 -41.68
C ASP A 194 -22.63 -8.12 -42.57
N LEU A 195 -22.71 -6.90 -42.03
CA LEU A 195 -22.35 -5.67 -42.76
C LEU A 195 -20.86 -5.67 -43.19
N ALA A 196 -19.98 -6.24 -42.35
CA ALA A 196 -18.57 -6.38 -42.65
C ALA A 196 -18.31 -7.39 -43.78
N LEU A 197 -19.01 -8.53 -43.78
CA LEU A 197 -18.91 -9.53 -44.85
C LEU A 197 -19.40 -8.97 -46.20
N ASP A 198 -20.54 -8.29 -46.19
CA ASP A 198 -21.08 -7.63 -47.38
C ASP A 198 -20.12 -6.55 -47.91
N GLY A 199 -19.53 -5.76 -47.01
CA GLY A 199 -18.52 -4.76 -47.35
C GLY A 199 -17.26 -5.35 -48.00
N ILE A 200 -16.74 -6.45 -47.46
CA ILE A 200 -15.60 -7.19 -48.04
C ILE A 200 -15.97 -7.75 -49.42
N GLY A 201 -17.19 -8.28 -49.56
CA GLY A 201 -17.72 -8.76 -50.83
C GLY A 201 -17.75 -7.67 -51.90
N ILE A 202 -18.21 -6.46 -51.55
CA ILE A 202 -18.26 -5.31 -52.46
C ILE A 202 -16.85 -4.85 -52.83
N LEU A 203 -15.94 -4.73 -51.86
CA LEU A 203 -14.54 -4.35 -52.10
C LEU A 203 -13.83 -5.33 -53.02
N SER A 204 -13.99 -6.64 -52.81
CA SER A 204 -13.37 -7.66 -53.67
C SER A 204 -13.88 -7.60 -55.13
N LYS A 205 -15.16 -7.25 -55.33
CA LYS A 205 -15.72 -7.02 -56.68
C LYS A 205 -15.14 -5.75 -57.31
N LEU A 206 -15.00 -4.66 -56.56
CA LEU A 206 -14.40 -3.42 -57.06
C LEU A 206 -12.93 -3.61 -57.48
N PHE A 207 -12.14 -4.34 -56.69
CA PHE A 207 -10.75 -4.66 -57.05
C PHE A 207 -10.65 -5.51 -58.33
N ARG A 208 -11.51 -6.52 -58.50
CA ARG A 208 -11.56 -7.32 -59.74
C ARG A 208 -11.95 -6.53 -60.99
N CYS A 209 -12.77 -5.48 -60.85
CA CYS A 209 -13.12 -4.61 -61.97
C CYS A 209 -11.99 -3.64 -62.33
N SER A 210 -11.25 -3.14 -61.33
CA SER A 210 -10.09 -2.26 -61.55
C SER A 210 -8.98 -2.97 -62.34
N GLU A 211 -8.76 -4.26 -62.08
CA GLU A 211 -7.71 -5.04 -62.75
C GLU A 211 -8.04 -5.40 -64.21
N LYS A 212 -9.32 -5.43 -64.59
CA LYS A 212 -9.76 -5.66 -65.98
C LYS A 212 -9.80 -4.40 -66.86
N ALA A 213 -9.58 -3.22 -66.27
CA ALA A 213 -9.58 -1.93 -66.97
C ALA A 213 -8.16 -1.46 -67.37
N LYS A 214 -7.15 -2.30 -67.14
CA LYS A 214 -5.75 -2.08 -67.51
C LYS A 214 -5.34 -3.03 -68.62
#